data_AF-A0A1F8PPL4-F1
#
_entry.id   AF-A0A1F8PPL4-F1
#
_cell.length_a   1.000
_cell.length_b   1.000
_cell.length_c   1.000
_cell.angle_alpha   90.00
_cell.angle_beta   90.00
_cell.angle_gamma   90.00
#
_symmetry.space_group_name_H-M   'P 1'
#
loop_
_entity.id
_entity.type
_entity.pdbx_description
1 polymer ?
#
loop_
_entity_poly.entity_id
_entity_poly.type
_entity_poly.pdbx_seq_one_letter_code
_entity_poly.pdbx_strand_id
1 'polypeptide(L)'
;MPSIEKQLILRVLEHFVRTGNASDGQVKVICLPADKSSVIEKTGADGRTILLDEYKLDGKVIWASYSTRSGTVYLSPRSAPRQPA
;
A
#
# COMPACT_ATOMS: atom_id res chain seq x y z
N MET A 1 -15.83 -3.36 14.38
CA MET A 1 -15.12 -2.13 13.98
C MET A 1 -13.83 -2.51 13.28
N PRO A 2 -13.39 -1.84 12.20
CA PRO A 2 -12.10 -2.13 11.57
C PRO A 2 -10.96 -1.85 12.55
N SER A 3 -9.89 -2.63 12.50
CA SER A 3 -8.67 -2.35 13.28
C SER A 3 -8.11 -0.97 12.89
N ILE A 4 -7.39 -0.33 13.82
CA ILE A 4 -6.74 0.97 13.59
C ILE A 4 -5.87 0.91 12.32
N GLU A 5 -5.14 -0.19 12.14
CA GLU A 5 -4.30 -0.45 10.97
C GLU A 5 -5.11 -0.41 9.66
N LYS A 6 -6.27 -1.07 9.62
CA LYS A 6 -7.14 -1.07 8.44
C LYS A 6 -7.69 0.32 8.15
N GLN A 7 -8.00 1.12 9.18
CA GLN A 7 -8.45 2.50 9.00
C GLN A 7 -7.33 3.38 8.41
N LEU A 8 -6.09 3.21 8.87
CA LEU A 8 -4.93 3.91 8.31
C LEU A 8 -4.71 3.56 6.84
N ILE A 9 -4.76 2.27 6.49
CA ILE A 9 -4.60 1.82 5.10
C ILE A 9 -5.70 2.45 4.23
N LEU A 10 -6.96 2.33 4.62
CA LEU A 10 -8.08 2.86 3.83
C LEU A 10 -7.95 4.38 3.61
N ARG A 11 -7.58 5.14 4.65
CA ARG A 11 -7.35 6.58 4.52
C ARG A 11 -6.26 6.92 3.49
N VAL A 12 -5.12 6.22 3.56
CA VAL A 12 -4.01 6.43 2.61
C VAL A 12 -4.44 6.06 1.19
N LEU A 13 -5.15 4.94 1.02
CA LEU A 13 -5.62 4.49 -0.29
C LEU A 13 -6.65 5.43 -0.90
N GLU A 14 -7.61 5.93 -0.11
CA GLU A 14 -8.57 6.93 -0.58
C GLU A 14 -7.88 8.21 -1.03
N HIS A 15 -6.89 8.69 -0.28
CA HIS A 15 -6.09 9.85 -0.67
C HIS A 15 -5.35 9.57 -1.99
N PHE A 16 -4.65 8.44 -2.07
CA PHE A 16 -3.88 8.04 -3.25
C PHE A 16 -4.75 7.89 -4.50
N VAL A 17 -5.95 7.30 -4.39
CA VAL A 17 -6.87 7.13 -5.51
C VAL A 17 -7.37 8.48 -6.05
N ARG A 18 -7.62 9.45 -5.16
CA ARG A 18 -8.13 10.78 -5.51
C ARG A 18 -7.05 11.71 -6.06
N THR A 19 -5.84 11.68 -5.51
CA THR A 19 -4.79 12.67 -5.82
C THR A 19 -3.65 12.10 -6.66
N GLY A 20 -3.49 10.78 -6.70
CA GLY A 20 -2.31 10.11 -7.26
C GLY A 20 -1.07 10.19 -6.36
N ASN A 21 -1.14 10.86 -5.21
CA ASN A 21 0.00 11.06 -4.32
C ASN A 21 0.05 9.98 -3.23
N ALA A 22 1.19 9.31 -3.14
CA ALA A 22 1.46 8.32 -2.10
C ALA A 22 2.12 8.99 -0.88
N SER A 23 1.41 9.94 -0.28
CA SER A 23 1.84 10.67 0.92
C SER A 23 0.65 10.84 1.86
N ASP A 24 0.91 10.70 3.15
CA ASP A 24 -0.06 10.99 4.21
C ASP A 24 0.64 11.83 5.28
N GLY A 25 -0.04 12.84 5.82
CA GLY A 25 0.55 13.77 6.78
C GLY A 25 0.82 13.17 8.16
N GLN A 26 0.37 11.93 8.42
CA GLN A 26 0.45 11.30 9.74
C GLN A 26 1.19 9.96 9.73
N VAL A 27 1.23 9.26 8.60
CA VAL A 27 1.97 7.99 8.46
C VAL A 27 2.95 8.05 7.32
N LYS A 28 4.04 7.30 7.44
CA LYS A 28 4.97 7.12 6.33
C LYS A 28 4.30 6.28 5.25
N VAL A 29 4.42 6.68 4.00
CA VAL A 29 3.87 5.94 2.85
C VAL A 29 5.00 5.61 1.88
N ILE A 30 5.05 4.35 1.43
CA ILE A 30 5.98 3.89 0.40
C ILE A 30 5.17 3.29 -0.74
N CYS A 31 5.23 3.95 -1.90
CA CYS A 31 4.70 3.41 -3.15
C CYS A 31 5.73 2.47 -3.77
N LEU A 32 5.36 1.21 -3.90
CA LEU A 32 6.14 0.18 -4.57
C LEU A 32 5.85 0.23 -6.09
N PRO A 33 6.74 -0.36 -6.91
CA PRO A 33 6.43 -0.62 -8.31
C PRO A 33 5.12 -1.39 -8.45
N ALA A 34 4.42 -1.18 -9.57
CA ALA A 34 3.15 -1.82 -9.82
C ALA A 34 3.24 -3.36 -9.78
N ASP A 35 2.12 -3.99 -9.41
CA ASP A 35 1.94 -5.44 -9.33
C ASP A 35 2.84 -6.16 -8.31
N LYS A 36 3.48 -5.43 -7.39
CA LYS A 36 4.09 -6.04 -6.20
C LYS A 36 3.01 -6.44 -5.21
N SER A 37 3.06 -7.69 -4.75
CA SER A 37 2.19 -8.24 -3.70
C SER A 37 2.91 -8.48 -2.37
N SER A 38 4.21 -8.19 -2.31
CA SER A 38 5.02 -8.30 -1.11
C SER A 38 6.20 -7.34 -1.13
N VAL A 39 6.76 -7.08 0.05
CA VAL A 39 7.96 -6.26 0.25
C VAL A 39 8.83 -6.84 1.35
N ILE A 40 10.15 -6.71 1.20
CA ILE A 40 11.09 -6.98 2.29
C ILE A 40 11.29 -5.67 3.05
N GLU A 41 10.72 -5.61 4.26
CA GLU A 41 10.99 -4.53 5.20
C GLU A 41 12.30 -4.81 5.93
N LYS A 42 13.26 -3.90 5.82
CA LYS A 42 14.53 -3.96 6.54
C LYS A 42 14.50 -3.00 7.73
N THR A 43 14.83 -3.50 8.92
CA THR A 43 14.97 -2.71 10.14
C THR A 43 16.26 -3.12 10.84
N GLY A 44 17.33 -2.33 10.66
CA GLY A 44 18.65 -2.70 11.14
C GLY A 44 19.24 -3.88 10.35
N ALA A 45 19.73 -4.89 11.06
CA ALA A 45 20.30 -6.11 10.47
C ALA A 45 19.24 -7.13 10.01
N ASP A 46 18.00 -7.00 10.46
CA ASP A 46 16.92 -7.96 10.18
C ASP A 46 16.03 -7.49 9.04
N GLY A 47 15.61 -8.43 8.20
CA GLY A 47 14.60 -8.25 7.17
C GLY A 47 13.40 -9.17 7.41
N ARG A 48 12.19 -8.68 7.15
CA ARG A 48 10.98 -9.52 7.12
C ARG A 48 10.18 -9.29 5.85
N THR A 49 9.52 -10.34 5.39
CA THR A 49 8.56 -10.24 4.29
C THR A 49 7.22 -9.76 4.83
N ILE A 50 6.69 -8.70 4.23
CA ILE A 50 5.32 -8.22 4.42
C ILE A 50 4.54 -8.61 3.18
N LEU A 51 3.45 -9.34 3.36
CA LEU A 51 2.47 -9.60 2.31
C LEU A 51 1.48 -8.43 2.26
N LEU A 52 1.07 -8.07 1.05
CA LEU A 52 0.11 -7.02 0.81
C LEU A 52 -1.27 -7.64 0.54
N ASP A 53 -2.30 -7.05 1.14
CA ASP A 53 -3.68 -7.44 0.90
C ASP A 53 -4.24 -6.69 -0.31
N GLU A 54 -5.18 -7.30 -1.04
CA GLU A 54 -5.86 -6.66 -2.16
C GLU A 54 -6.96 -5.71 -1.65
N TYR A 55 -6.94 -4.46 -2.11
CA TYR A 55 -7.97 -3.46 -1.88
C TYR A 55 -8.57 -3.01 -3.21
N LYS A 56 -9.90 -2.90 -3.26
CA LYS A 56 -10.66 -2.42 -4.41
C LYS A 56 -11.31 -1.08 -4.06
N LEU A 57 -10.87 0.00 -4.71
CA LEU A 57 -11.39 1.35 -4.52
C LEU A 57 -11.60 2.03 -5.87
N ASP A 58 -12.76 2.60 -6.11
CA ASP A 58 -13.13 3.32 -7.35
C ASP A 58 -12.75 2.57 -8.64
N GLY A 59 -13.00 1.25 -8.66
CA GLY A 59 -12.68 0.38 -9.80
C GLY A 59 -11.19 0.08 -9.99
N LYS A 60 -10.31 0.63 -9.16
CA LYS A 60 -8.87 0.34 -9.13
C LYS A 60 -8.56 -0.74 -8.10
N VAL A 61 -7.60 -1.58 -8.42
CA VAL A 61 -7.04 -2.57 -7.48
C VAL A 61 -5.70 -2.05 -6.99
N ILE A 62 -5.52 -2.01 -5.67
CA ILE A 62 -4.30 -1.59 -5.00
C ILE A 62 -3.95 -2.63 -3.95
N TRP A 63 -2.70 -3.09 -3.96
CA TRP A 63 -2.15 -3.95 -2.92
C TRP A 63 -1.61 -3.08 -1.80
N ALA A 64 -1.96 -3.35 -0.54
CA ALA A 64 -1.45 -2.56 0.57
C ALA A 64 -1.30 -3.34 1.88
N SER A 65 -0.43 -2.87 2.75
CA SER A 65 -0.28 -3.35 4.13
C SER A 65 0.31 -2.27 5.02
N TYR A 66 0.02 -2.34 6.31
CA TYR A 66 0.59 -1.45 7.32
C TYR A 66 1.58 -2.20 8.20
N SER A 67 2.79 -1.64 8.34
CA SER A 67 3.79 -2.12 9.27
C SER A 67 3.74 -1.30 10.56
N THR A 68 3.26 -1.90 11.63
CA THR A 68 3.34 -1.33 12.98
C THR A 68 4.78 -1.11 13.45
N ARG A 69 5.74 -1.89 12.94
CA ARG A 69 7.16 -1.80 13.32
C ARG A 69 7.82 -0.52 12.80
N SER A 70 7.46 -0.09 11.60
CA SER A 70 8.05 1.09 10.96
C SER A 70 7.08 2.27 10.81
N GLY A 71 5.83 2.12 11.24
CA GLY A 71 4.78 3.11 11.03
C GLY A 71 4.53 3.42 9.55
N THR A 72 4.72 2.42 8.68
CA THR A 72 4.72 2.61 7.22
C THR A 72 3.56 1.87 6.55
N VAL A 73 2.80 2.57 5.73
CA VAL A 73 1.90 1.97 4.74
C VAL A 73 2.68 1.72 3.46
N TYR A 74 2.74 0.45 3.06
CA TYR A 74 3.24 0.05 1.75
C TYR A 74 2.04 -0.09 0.83
N LEU A 75 2.09 0.51 -0.35
CA LEU A 75 1.07 0.35 -1.37
C LEU A 75 1.70 0.08 -2.74
N SER A 76 0.99 -0.69 -3.57
CA SER A 76 1.41 -1.09 -4.91
C SER A 76 0.17 -1.10 -5.81
N PRO A 77 0.05 -0.19 -6.78
CA PRO A 77 -1.07 -0.19 -7.70
C PRO A 77 -1.00 -1.43 -8.60
N ARG A 78 -2.15 -2.00 -8.93
CA ARG A 78 -2.22 -3.01 -10.00
C ARG A 78 -2.14 -2.30 -11.35
N SER A 79 -1.29 -2.78 -12.24
CA SER A 79 -1.24 -2.26 -13.62
C SER A 79 -2.56 -2.55 -14.32
N ALA A 80 -3.04 -1.62 -15.15
CA ALA A 80 -4.10 -1.94 -16.09
C ALA A 80 -3.61 -3.06 -17.02
N PRO A 81 -4.47 -4.05 -17.37
CA PRO A 81 -4.10 -5.02 -18.39
C PRO A 81 -3.73 -4.27 -19.66
N ARG A 82 -2.52 -4.51 -20.19
CA ARG A 82 -2.13 -3.97 -21.50
C ARG A 82 -3.15 -4.48 -22.51
N GLN A 83 -3.91 -3.57 -23.14
CA GLN A 83 -4.65 -3.96 -24.34
C GLN A 83 -3.63 -4.39 -25.40
N PRO A 84 -3.77 -5.60 -25.99
CA PRO A 84 -2.99 -5.93 -27.17
C PRO A 84 -3.34 -4.93 -28.29
N ALA A 85 -2.31 -4.48 -29.00
CA ALA A 85 -2.43 -3.58 -30.15
C ALA A 85 -3.18 -4.24 -31.31
#